data_AF-A0A9W8BJ03-F1
#
_entry.id   AF-A0A9W8BJ03-F1
#
_cell.length_a   1.000
_cell.length_b   1.000
_cell.length_c   1.000
_cell.angle_alpha   90.00
_cell.angle_beta   90.00
_cell.angle_gamma   90.00
#
_symmetry.space_group_name_H-M   'P 1'
#
loop_
_entity.id
_entity.type
_entity.pdbx_description
1 polymer ?
#
loop_
_entity_poly.entity_id
_entity_poly.type
_entity_poly.pdbx_seq_one_letter_code
_entity_poly.pdbx_strand_id
1 'polypeptide(L)'
;AKTEAVAQLEKLQSAVSRHPNVLRVRIEEGKDMLKNEYRLLNTRFEDVHALVQEMRKDVAQRGSTPSSQLMRKANTELKGIETGSERLVAFINETRSDWKRTWEEELQNILKEQGFVKDVEQMLGELLDDTQHLNDVTDKLDKIIDLKLRERAKDDYVPPAATKFIDVVSPDDAPDAKKDFLMQISCVDVDHQRRLDALKSAERLRQTELAAKVNEFDEELSDFVTQRKLRKTGGTQELERRRAEKEVEVMKEMLKSVEEAEQARRAKLAQRKAGAKKQHPGT
;
A
#
# COMPACT_ATOMS: atom_id res chain seq x y z
N ALA A 1 -10.59 -19.72 37.27
CA ALA A 1 -11.75 -19.35 36.41
C ALA A 1 -12.44 -18.05 36.85
N LYS A 2 -13.38 -18.04 37.83
CA LYS A 2 -14.11 -16.80 38.21
C LYS A 2 -13.21 -15.68 38.76
N THR A 3 -12.22 -16.03 39.58
CA THR A 3 -11.26 -15.08 40.17
C THR A 3 -10.29 -14.51 39.13
N GLU A 4 -9.85 -15.31 38.15
CA GLU A 4 -9.00 -14.83 37.05
C GLU A 4 -9.77 -13.90 36.10
N ALA A 5 -11.05 -14.19 35.82
CA ALA A 5 -11.88 -13.33 34.99
C ALA A 5 -12.12 -11.95 35.63
N VAL A 6 -12.28 -11.90 36.96
CA VAL A 6 -12.40 -10.63 37.71
C VAL A 6 -11.09 -9.85 37.68
N ALA A 7 -9.96 -10.51 37.90
CA ALA A 7 -8.65 -9.86 37.82
C ALA A 7 -8.34 -9.32 36.40
N GLN A 8 -8.75 -10.04 35.35
CA GLN A 8 -8.64 -9.57 33.97
C GLN A 8 -9.55 -8.36 33.69
N LEU A 9 -10.77 -8.36 34.24
CA LEU A 9 -11.70 -7.23 34.14
C LEU A 9 -11.15 -5.97 34.81
N GLU A 10 -10.62 -6.08 36.03
CA GLU A 10 -9.99 -4.96 36.74
C GLU A 10 -8.78 -4.41 35.96
N LYS A 11 -7.96 -5.30 35.39
CA LYS A 11 -6.83 -4.90 34.56
C LYS A 11 -7.29 -4.15 33.31
N LEU A 12 -8.31 -4.65 32.62
CA LEU A 12 -8.89 -3.98 31.45
C LEU A 12 -9.50 -2.62 31.82
N GLN A 13 -10.25 -2.53 32.93
CA GLN A 13 -10.80 -1.27 33.41
C GLN A 13 -9.70 -0.25 33.73
N SER A 14 -8.62 -0.69 34.38
CA SER A 14 -7.48 0.19 34.66
C SER A 14 -6.78 0.68 33.39
N ALA A 15 -6.67 -0.17 32.36
CA ALA A 15 -6.08 0.18 31.08
C ALA A 15 -6.97 1.17 30.30
N VAL A 16 -8.28 0.92 30.25
CA VAL A 16 -9.26 1.82 29.64
C VAL A 16 -9.27 3.18 30.34
N SER A 17 -9.17 3.20 31.67
CA SER A 17 -9.14 4.43 32.46
C SER A 17 -7.91 5.30 32.17
N ARG A 18 -6.81 4.70 31.69
CA ARG A 18 -5.58 5.39 31.30
C ARG A 18 -5.52 5.70 29.81
N HIS A 19 -6.54 5.34 29.05
CA HIS A 19 -6.56 5.59 27.62
C HIS A 19 -6.63 7.11 27.36
N PRO A 20 -5.79 7.68 26.47
CA PRO A 20 -5.74 9.10 26.14
C PRO A 20 -7.13 9.75 25.93
N ASN A 21 -7.96 9.13 25.08
CA ASN A 21 -9.32 9.59 24.82
C ASN A 21 -10.20 9.65 26.07
N VAL A 22 -10.11 8.67 26.99
CA VAL A 22 -10.89 8.64 28.23
C VAL A 22 -10.42 9.74 29.18
N LEU A 23 -9.11 9.93 29.30
CA LEU A 23 -8.53 11.01 30.09
C LEU A 23 -8.94 12.38 29.53
N ARG A 24 -8.98 12.53 28.20
CA ARG A 24 -9.42 13.77 27.57
C ARG A 24 -10.89 14.07 27.80
N VAL A 25 -11.77 13.07 27.68
CA VAL A 25 -13.20 13.21 28.01
C VAL A 25 -13.38 13.65 29.46
N ARG A 26 -12.66 13.05 30.41
CA ARG A 26 -12.70 13.44 31.83
C ARG A 26 -12.28 14.90 32.05
N ILE A 27 -11.28 15.39 31.31
CA ILE A 27 -10.88 16.81 31.36
C ILE A 27 -12.02 17.70 30.86
N GLU A 28 -12.64 17.38 29.73
CA GLU A 28 -13.75 18.18 29.18
C GLU A 28 -14.97 18.16 30.11
N GLU A 29 -15.35 16.99 30.65
CA GLU A 29 -16.42 16.88 31.67
C GLU A 29 -16.11 17.73 32.91
N GLY A 30 -14.86 17.70 33.39
CA GLY A 30 -14.43 18.52 34.53
C GLY A 30 -14.50 20.02 34.25
N LYS A 31 -14.15 20.45 33.02
CA LYS A 31 -14.30 21.85 32.59
C LYS A 31 -15.76 22.27 32.53
N ASP A 32 -16.63 21.43 31.97
CA ASP A 32 -18.06 21.71 31.85
C ASP A 32 -18.71 21.80 33.23
N MET A 33 -18.35 20.90 34.15
CA MET A 33 -18.81 20.95 35.53
C MET A 33 -18.36 22.25 36.22
N LEU A 34 -17.06 22.59 36.13
CA LEU A 34 -16.53 23.84 36.70
C LEU A 34 -17.26 25.08 36.16
N LYS A 35 -17.49 25.12 34.86
CA LYS A 35 -18.18 26.22 34.18
C LYS A 35 -19.64 26.34 34.61
N ASN A 36 -20.34 25.22 34.73
CA ASN A 36 -21.75 25.20 35.11
C ASN A 36 -21.94 25.56 36.59
N GLU A 37 -21.12 25.01 37.49
CA GLU A 37 -21.14 25.34 38.91
C GLU A 37 -20.79 26.82 39.15
N TYR A 38 -19.77 27.35 38.46
CA TYR A 38 -19.44 28.77 38.54
C TYR A 38 -20.61 29.66 38.07
N ARG A 39 -21.26 29.31 36.96
CA ARG A 39 -22.42 30.06 36.45
C ARG A 39 -23.57 30.06 37.44
N LEU A 40 -23.92 28.89 37.99
CA LEU A 40 -24.98 28.77 38.98
C LEU A 40 -24.67 29.60 40.23
N LEU A 41 -23.44 29.51 40.73
CA LEU A 41 -22.96 30.27 41.88
C LEU A 41 -23.00 31.78 41.61
N ASN A 42 -22.60 32.20 40.41
CA ASN A 42 -22.61 33.61 40.00
C ASN A 42 -24.04 34.16 39.88
N THR A 43 -24.97 33.42 39.27
CA THR A 43 -26.39 33.83 39.21
C THR A 43 -26.97 33.97 40.62
N ARG A 44 -26.70 33.00 41.50
CA ARG A 44 -27.12 33.08 42.91
C ARG A 44 -26.52 34.30 43.61
N PHE A 45 -25.25 34.62 43.34
CA PHE A 45 -24.61 35.82 43.87
C PHE A 45 -25.26 37.10 43.36
N GLU A 46 -25.58 37.19 42.06
CA GLU A 46 -26.27 38.33 41.47
C GLU A 46 -27.65 38.54 42.10
N ASP A 47 -28.43 37.47 42.32
CA ASP A 47 -29.74 37.52 42.97
C ASP A 47 -29.65 38.04 44.41
N VAL A 48 -28.69 37.52 45.18
CA VAL A 48 -28.46 37.93 46.57
C VAL A 48 -27.92 39.36 46.63
N HIS A 49 -27.04 39.73 45.71
CA HIS A 49 -26.54 41.09 45.61
C HIS A 49 -27.69 42.06 45.33
N ALA A 50 -28.55 41.78 44.35
CA ALA A 50 -29.73 42.60 44.05
C ALA A 50 -30.65 42.74 45.28
N LEU A 51 -30.91 41.63 45.98
CA LEU A 51 -31.71 41.62 47.20
C LEU A 51 -31.09 42.53 48.29
N VAL A 52 -29.79 42.40 48.54
CA VAL A 52 -29.07 43.20 49.54
C VAL A 52 -29.04 44.68 49.16
N GLN A 53 -28.88 45.01 47.87
CA GLN A 53 -28.92 46.40 47.41
C GLN A 53 -30.30 47.04 47.59
N GLU A 54 -31.39 46.31 47.34
CA GLU A 54 -32.74 46.84 47.58
C GLU A 54 -33.00 47.01 49.09
N MET A 55 -32.61 46.05 49.93
CA MET A 55 -32.69 46.20 51.38
C MET A 55 -31.87 47.39 51.90
N ARG A 56 -30.67 47.61 51.34
CA ARG A 56 -29.85 48.78 51.67
C ARG A 56 -30.57 50.08 51.32
N LYS A 57 -31.23 50.12 50.15
CA LYS A 57 -32.00 51.29 49.69
C LYS A 57 -33.19 51.56 50.61
N ASP A 58 -33.92 50.53 51.00
CA ASP A 58 -35.02 50.60 51.95
C ASP A 58 -34.60 51.23 53.29
N VAL A 59 -33.48 50.77 53.85
CA VAL A 59 -32.95 51.30 55.12
C VAL A 59 -32.42 52.73 54.96
N ALA A 60 -31.57 52.98 53.95
CA ALA A 60 -30.82 54.23 53.85
C ALA A 60 -31.63 55.40 53.28
N GLN A 61 -32.55 55.12 52.35
CA GLN A 61 -33.31 56.17 51.64
C GLN A 61 -34.76 56.26 52.09
N ARG A 62 -35.39 55.11 52.41
CA ARG A 62 -36.82 55.06 52.74
C ARG A 62 -37.09 54.99 54.25
N GLY A 63 -36.07 54.72 55.06
CA GLY A 63 -36.20 54.58 56.52
C GLY A 63 -37.05 53.38 56.96
N SER A 64 -37.29 52.42 56.07
CA SER A 64 -38.03 51.20 56.39
C SER A 64 -37.07 50.11 56.86
N THR A 65 -37.49 49.34 57.85
CA THR A 65 -36.71 48.21 58.39
C THR A 65 -37.05 46.93 57.63
N PRO A 66 -36.07 46.27 56.97
CA PRO A 66 -36.29 45.01 56.28
C PRO A 66 -36.79 43.92 57.24
N SER A 67 -37.65 43.04 56.73
CA SER A 67 -38.16 41.91 57.52
C SER A 67 -37.02 41.02 58.01
N SER A 68 -37.09 40.57 59.27
CA SER A 68 -36.13 39.64 59.86
C SER A 68 -35.99 38.33 59.07
N GLN A 69 -37.06 37.88 58.41
CA GLN A 69 -37.02 36.70 57.54
C GLN A 69 -36.19 36.95 56.27
N LEU A 70 -36.27 38.16 55.71
CA LEU A 70 -35.53 38.54 54.50
C LEU A 70 -34.02 38.65 54.80
N MET A 71 -33.67 39.26 55.93
CA MET A 71 -32.29 39.31 56.42
C MET A 71 -31.70 37.91 56.66
N ARG A 72 -32.48 37.01 57.27
CA ARG A 72 -32.06 35.61 57.46
C ARG A 72 -31.84 34.91 56.12
N LYS A 73 -32.75 35.09 55.15
CA LYS A 73 -32.59 34.54 53.80
C LYS A 73 -31.28 35.03 53.16
N ALA A 74 -31.05 36.34 53.11
CA ALA A 74 -29.83 36.91 52.53
C ALA A 74 -28.55 36.36 53.19
N ASN A 75 -28.52 36.26 54.52
CA ASN A 75 -27.37 35.72 55.25
C ASN A 75 -27.14 34.22 54.98
N THR A 76 -28.21 33.42 54.89
CA THR A 76 -28.09 31.99 54.55
C THR A 76 -27.59 31.80 53.12
N GLU A 77 -28.09 32.59 52.18
CA GLU A 77 -27.64 32.53 50.79
C GLU A 77 -26.18 32.99 50.64
N LEU A 78 -25.74 34.04 51.33
CA LEU A 78 -24.34 34.49 51.35
C LEU A 78 -23.39 33.39 51.87
N LYS A 79 -23.74 32.73 52.99
CA LYS A 79 -22.97 31.58 53.50
C LYS A 79 -22.95 30.42 52.51
N GLY A 80 -24.07 30.19 51.82
CA GLY A 80 -24.15 29.20 50.74
C GLY A 80 -23.24 29.52 49.55
N ILE A 81 -23.07 30.81 49.21
CA ILE A 81 -22.15 31.26 48.16
C ILE A 81 -20.70 31.11 48.62
N GLU A 82 -20.38 31.45 49.86
CA GLU A 82 -19.04 31.31 50.44
C GLU A 82 -18.58 29.85 50.43
N THR A 83 -19.38 28.95 51.02
CA THR A 83 -19.10 27.50 51.01
C THR A 83 -19.06 26.91 49.60
N GLY A 84 -19.92 27.37 48.68
CA GLY A 84 -19.88 26.97 47.28
C GLY A 84 -18.58 27.42 46.59
N SER A 85 -18.11 28.63 46.89
CA SER A 85 -16.85 29.18 46.37
C SER A 85 -15.65 28.39 46.88
N GLU A 86 -15.60 28.07 48.17
CA GLU A 86 -14.54 27.24 48.77
C GLU A 86 -14.48 25.85 48.13
N ARG A 87 -15.65 25.22 47.92
CA ARG A 87 -15.75 23.92 47.24
C ARG A 87 -15.22 24.00 45.81
N LEU A 88 -15.56 25.04 45.07
CA LEU A 88 -15.10 25.24 43.70
C LEU A 88 -13.58 25.44 43.64
N VAL A 89 -13.02 26.22 44.59
CA VAL A 89 -11.57 26.42 44.72
C VAL A 89 -10.86 25.11 45.04
N ALA A 90 -11.39 24.30 45.95
CA ALA A 90 -10.84 22.98 46.27
C ALA A 90 -10.81 22.07 45.02
N PHE A 91 -11.91 22.03 44.27
CA PHE A 91 -12.00 21.25 43.03
C PHE A 91 -10.99 21.74 41.97
N ILE A 92 -10.80 23.05 41.81
CA ILE A 92 -9.79 23.61 40.89
C ILE A 92 -8.38 23.17 41.29
N ASN A 93 -8.06 23.16 42.59
CA ASN A 93 -6.71 22.80 43.04
C ASN A 93 -6.41 21.32 42.80
N GLU A 94 -7.38 20.43 43.04
CA GLU A 94 -7.27 19.00 42.77
C GLU A 94 -7.14 18.71 41.25
N THR A 95 -8.09 19.23 40.47
CA THR A 95 -8.11 19.00 39.02
C THR A 95 -6.93 19.63 38.29
N ARG A 96 -6.36 20.74 38.79
CA ARG A 96 -5.17 21.36 38.19
C ARG A 96 -3.99 20.40 38.15
N SER A 97 -3.70 19.71 39.25
CA SER A 97 -2.59 18.73 39.28
C SER A 97 -2.86 17.55 38.35
N ASP A 98 -4.10 17.06 38.32
CA ASP A 98 -4.48 15.92 37.51
C ASP A 98 -4.45 16.23 36.01
N TRP A 99 -5.01 17.36 35.61
CA TRP A 99 -5.00 17.80 34.20
C TRP A 99 -3.58 18.08 33.73
N LYS A 100 -2.73 18.68 34.57
CA LYS A 100 -1.32 18.89 34.25
C LYS A 100 -0.60 17.57 33.99
N ARG A 101 -0.82 16.56 34.83
CA ARG A 101 -0.25 15.21 34.65
C ARG A 101 -0.71 14.58 33.32
N THR A 102 -2.01 14.64 33.03
CA THR A 102 -2.54 14.13 31.75
C THR A 102 -1.92 14.86 30.56
N TRP A 103 -1.84 16.20 30.59
CA TRP A 103 -1.23 16.95 29.49
C TRP A 103 0.25 16.62 29.32
N GLU A 104 0.99 16.42 30.40
CA GLU A 104 2.39 16.02 30.35
C GLU A 104 2.54 14.64 29.69
N GLU A 105 1.71 13.66 30.07
CA GLU A 105 1.70 12.33 29.43
C GLU A 105 1.37 12.40 27.93
N GLU A 106 0.35 13.17 27.55
CA GLU A 106 -0.02 13.37 26.14
C GLU A 106 1.10 14.05 25.34
N LEU A 107 1.72 15.09 25.89
CA LEU A 107 2.84 15.77 25.25
C LEU A 107 4.06 14.86 25.09
N GLN A 108 4.35 14.01 26.08
CA GLN A 108 5.40 13.01 25.97
C GLN A 108 5.11 11.98 24.88
N ASN A 109 3.85 11.55 24.73
CA ASN A 109 3.45 10.65 23.65
C ASN A 109 3.62 11.30 22.28
N ILE A 110 3.16 12.54 22.12
CA ILE A 110 3.34 13.30 20.87
C ILE A 110 4.83 13.48 20.53
N LEU A 111 5.68 13.79 21.51
CA LEU A 111 7.12 13.92 21.28
C LEU A 111 7.76 12.60 20.84
N LYS A 112 7.35 11.47 21.42
CA LYS A 112 7.81 10.14 20.99
C LYS A 112 7.35 9.81 19.58
N GLU A 113 6.09 10.11 19.25
CA GLU A 113 5.55 9.90 17.90
C GLU A 113 6.26 10.76 16.87
N GLN A 114 6.53 12.03 17.17
CA GLN A 114 7.32 12.91 16.32
C GLN A 114 8.75 12.44 16.14
N GLY A 115 9.40 11.97 17.21
CA GLY A 115 10.73 11.36 17.16
C GLY A 115 10.75 10.13 16.25
N PHE A 116 9.78 9.23 16.41
CA PHE A 116 9.62 8.05 15.57
C PHE A 116 9.47 8.40 14.08
N VAL A 117 8.63 9.39 13.75
CA VAL A 117 8.46 9.84 12.36
C VAL A 117 9.78 10.35 11.80
N LYS A 118 10.51 11.16 12.55
CA LYS A 118 11.81 11.69 12.14
C LYS A 118 12.85 10.58 11.92
N ASP A 119 12.88 9.57 12.79
CA ASP A 119 13.77 8.42 12.65
C ASP A 119 13.45 7.64 11.36
N VAL A 120 12.16 7.44 11.06
CA VAL A 120 11.73 6.80 9.81
C VAL A 120 12.08 7.64 8.59
N GLU A 121 11.90 8.96 8.64
CA GLU A 121 12.31 9.87 7.57
C GLU A 121 13.82 9.79 7.30
N GLN A 122 14.64 9.75 8.35
CA GLN A 122 16.08 9.57 8.22
C GLN A 122 16.43 8.23 7.56
N MET A 123 15.86 7.11 8.05
CA MET A 123 16.11 5.79 7.49
C MET A 123 15.67 5.68 6.02
N LEU A 124 14.57 6.33 5.65
CA LEU A 124 14.11 6.40 4.27
C LEU A 124 15.05 7.23 3.39
N GLY A 125 15.60 8.33 3.92
CA GLY A 125 16.63 9.11 3.26
C GLY A 125 17.88 8.27 2.97
N GLU A 126 18.39 7.57 3.99
CA GLU A 126 19.53 6.67 3.85
C GLU A 126 19.26 5.56 2.81
N LEU A 127 18.07 4.95 2.84
CA LEU A 127 17.68 3.92 1.86
C LEU A 127 17.60 4.48 0.42
N LEU A 128 17.15 5.73 0.26
CA LEU A 128 17.08 6.39 -1.04
C LEU A 128 18.48 6.66 -1.59
N ASP A 129 19.38 7.15 -0.74
CA ASP A 129 20.78 7.40 -1.11
C ASP A 129 21.49 6.08 -1.50
N ASP A 130 21.27 5.01 -0.73
CA ASP A 130 21.76 3.67 -1.05
C ASP A 130 21.22 3.17 -2.40
N THR A 131 19.94 3.42 -2.67
CA THR A 131 19.31 3.05 -3.95
C THR A 131 19.93 3.83 -5.11
N GLN A 132 20.19 5.14 -4.95
CA GLN A 132 20.87 5.93 -5.96
C GLN A 132 22.29 5.42 -6.22
N HIS A 133 23.03 5.10 -5.16
CA HIS A 133 24.36 4.51 -5.29
C HIS A 133 24.33 3.18 -6.05
N LEU A 134 23.35 2.30 -5.80
CA LEU A 134 23.20 1.05 -6.54
C LEU A 134 22.85 1.26 -8.01
N ASN A 135 22.02 2.26 -8.34
CA ASN A 135 21.77 2.64 -9.73
C ASN A 135 23.07 3.12 -10.42
N ASP A 136 23.85 3.98 -9.77
CA ASP A 136 25.14 4.45 -10.31
C ASP A 136 26.13 3.30 -10.57
N VAL A 137 26.17 2.31 -9.66
CA VAL A 137 26.98 1.10 -9.84
C VAL A 137 26.48 0.28 -11.02
N THR A 138 25.16 0.13 -11.17
CA THR A 138 24.53 -0.60 -12.29
C THR A 138 24.84 0.07 -13.63
N ASP A 139 24.70 1.39 -13.73
CA ASP A 139 25.07 2.17 -14.92
C ASP A 139 26.56 2.00 -15.30
N LYS A 140 27.45 1.92 -14.29
CA LYS A 140 28.87 1.66 -14.52
C LYS A 140 29.10 0.22 -14.99
N LEU A 141 28.38 -0.75 -14.46
CA LEU A 141 28.45 -2.15 -14.90
C LEU A 141 28.01 -2.29 -16.35
N ASP A 142 26.90 -1.66 -16.74
CA ASP A 142 26.42 -1.65 -18.13
C ASP A 142 27.48 -1.09 -19.08
N LYS A 143 28.12 0.03 -18.72
CA LYS A 143 29.24 0.61 -19.51
C LYS A 143 30.43 -0.35 -19.63
N ILE A 144 30.77 -1.08 -18.57
CA ILE A 144 31.86 -2.08 -18.59
C ILE A 144 31.48 -3.28 -19.48
N ILE A 145 30.23 -3.75 -19.42
CA ILE A 145 29.73 -4.84 -20.27
C ILE A 145 29.84 -4.42 -21.74
N ASP A 146 29.39 -3.20 -22.06
CA ASP A 146 29.50 -2.58 -23.39
C ASP A 146 30.96 -2.54 -23.89
N LEU A 147 31.90 -2.12 -23.04
CA LEU A 147 33.33 -2.09 -23.38
C LEU A 147 33.88 -3.50 -23.62
N LYS A 148 33.56 -4.45 -22.75
CA LYS A 148 34.00 -5.86 -22.89
C LYS A 148 33.44 -6.50 -24.17
N LEU A 149 32.21 -6.19 -24.55
CA LEU A 149 31.62 -6.67 -25.80
C LEU A 149 32.36 -6.08 -27.01
N ARG A 150 32.69 -4.78 -26.98
CA ARG A 150 33.49 -4.12 -28.02
C ARG A 150 34.93 -4.66 -28.09
N GLU A 151 35.54 -5.00 -26.97
CA GLU A 151 36.88 -5.60 -26.91
C GLU A 151 36.90 -7.04 -27.46
N ARG A 152 35.92 -7.89 -27.11
CA ARG A 152 35.79 -9.22 -27.71
C ARG A 152 35.59 -9.16 -29.22
N ALA A 153 34.77 -8.22 -29.70
CA ALA A 153 34.58 -8.00 -31.13
C ALA A 153 35.88 -7.58 -31.86
N LYS A 154 36.89 -7.07 -31.14
CA LYS A 154 38.23 -6.78 -31.69
C LYS A 154 39.18 -7.98 -31.61
N ASP A 155 39.12 -8.78 -30.53
CA ASP A 155 39.94 -9.98 -30.37
C ASP A 155 39.53 -11.14 -31.32
N ASP A 156 38.28 -11.17 -31.79
CA ASP A 156 37.83 -12.11 -32.83
C ASP A 156 38.35 -11.76 -34.24
N TYR A 157 39.01 -10.61 -34.44
CA TYR A 157 39.74 -10.30 -35.67
C TYR A 157 41.23 -10.64 -35.53
N VAL A 158 41.57 -11.90 -35.75
CA VAL A 158 42.94 -12.33 -36.07
C VAL A 158 43.08 -12.38 -37.60
N PRO A 159 43.74 -11.42 -38.26
CA PRO A 159 44.11 -11.58 -39.65
C PRO A 159 45.11 -12.76 -39.77
N PRO A 160 44.98 -13.70 -40.72
CA PRO A 160 45.73 -14.97 -40.74
C PRO A 160 47.25 -14.87 -41.02
N ALA A 161 47.90 -13.71 -40.82
CA ALA A 161 49.24 -13.47 -41.35
C ALA A 161 50.19 -12.69 -40.40
N ALA A 162 50.11 -12.95 -39.09
CA ALA A 162 51.07 -12.37 -38.14
C ALA A 162 51.71 -13.42 -37.23
N THR A 163 52.30 -14.46 -37.82
CA THR A 163 53.41 -15.17 -37.16
C THR A 163 54.65 -14.29 -37.25
N LYS A 164 54.69 -13.22 -36.44
CA LYS A 164 55.92 -12.45 -36.23
C LYS A 164 56.55 -12.91 -34.92
N PHE A 165 57.75 -13.43 -35.08
CA PHE A 165 58.77 -13.76 -34.10
C PHE A 165 58.56 -13.10 -32.73
N ILE A 166 58.54 -13.94 -31.68
CA ILE A 166 58.71 -13.51 -30.30
C ILE A 166 60.10 -12.89 -30.20
N ASP A 167 60.14 -11.56 -30.18
CA ASP A 167 61.34 -10.84 -29.77
C ASP A 167 61.40 -10.94 -28.25
N VAL A 168 62.45 -11.58 -27.74
CA VAL A 168 62.73 -11.68 -26.31
C VAL A 168 63.14 -10.27 -25.86
N VAL A 169 62.16 -9.53 -25.34
CA VAL A 169 62.41 -8.24 -24.68
C VAL A 169 63.24 -8.50 -23.42
N SER A 170 64.32 -7.75 -23.29
CA SER A 170 65.24 -7.72 -22.13
C SER A 170 64.48 -7.42 -20.83
N PRO A 171 64.90 -7.97 -19.68
CA PRO A 171 64.09 -8.04 -18.46
C PRO A 171 64.06 -6.75 -17.62
N ASP A 172 64.37 -5.59 -18.19
CA ASP A 172 64.72 -4.42 -17.38
C ASP A 172 63.80 -3.20 -17.49
N ASP A 173 62.66 -3.25 -18.18
CA ASP A 173 61.67 -2.17 -18.05
C ASP A 173 60.22 -2.68 -18.14
N ALA A 174 59.56 -2.67 -16.97
CA ALA A 174 58.16 -2.98 -16.63
C ALA A 174 57.78 -4.45 -16.34
N PRO A 175 57.93 -4.86 -15.05
CA PRO A 175 56.80 -5.50 -14.36
C PRO A 175 56.63 -5.07 -12.89
N ASP A 176 57.16 -3.91 -12.46
CA ASP A 176 57.14 -3.53 -11.04
C ASP A 176 55.73 -3.27 -10.51
N ALA A 177 54.86 -2.60 -11.26
CA ALA A 177 53.48 -2.38 -10.80
C ALA A 177 52.72 -3.71 -10.59
N LYS A 178 52.84 -4.66 -11.53
CA LYS A 178 52.19 -5.97 -11.41
C LYS A 178 52.76 -6.79 -10.25
N LYS A 179 54.06 -6.73 -10.02
CA LYS A 179 54.75 -7.42 -8.93
C LYS A 179 54.41 -6.79 -7.57
N ASP A 180 54.36 -5.47 -7.48
CA ASP A 180 53.91 -4.74 -6.30
C ASP A 180 52.44 -5.00 -5.99
N PHE A 181 51.55 -5.01 -6.99
CA PHE A 181 50.15 -5.40 -6.82
C PHE A 181 50.03 -6.85 -6.34
N LEU A 182 50.78 -7.79 -6.92
CA LEU A 182 50.76 -9.20 -6.51
C LEU A 182 51.33 -9.41 -5.10
N MET A 183 52.36 -8.65 -4.72
CA MET A 183 52.92 -8.67 -3.36
C MET A 183 51.95 -8.06 -2.36
N GLN A 184 51.29 -6.96 -2.71
CA GLN A 184 50.26 -6.33 -1.88
C GLN A 184 49.06 -7.26 -1.68
N ILE A 185 48.61 -7.97 -2.73
CA ILE A 185 47.57 -9.01 -2.67
C ILE A 185 47.99 -10.19 -1.79
N SER A 186 49.27 -10.57 -1.81
CA SER A 186 49.79 -11.66 -0.95
C SER A 186 49.82 -11.31 0.53
N CYS A 187 49.88 -10.02 0.87
CA CYS A 187 49.87 -9.50 2.23
C CYS A 187 48.48 -9.07 2.73
N VAL A 188 47.42 -9.21 1.91
CA VAL A 188 46.04 -8.97 2.35
C VAL A 188 45.61 -10.10 3.27
N ASP A 189 45.41 -9.77 4.54
CA ASP A 189 44.84 -10.68 5.52
C ASP A 189 43.44 -11.11 5.08
N VAL A 190 43.24 -12.42 4.95
CA VAL A 190 41.99 -12.97 4.40
C VAL A 190 40.98 -13.06 5.53
N ASP A 191 40.23 -11.98 5.72
CA ASP A 191 39.08 -11.98 6.63
C ASP A 191 38.02 -12.98 6.14
N HIS A 192 37.94 -14.11 6.85
CA HIS A 192 37.03 -15.21 6.54
C HIS A 192 35.56 -14.82 6.66
N GLN A 193 35.21 -13.88 7.54
CA GLN A 193 33.83 -13.43 7.71
C GLN A 193 33.42 -12.57 6.52
N ARG A 194 34.27 -11.62 6.13
CA ARG A 194 34.07 -10.81 4.93
C ARG A 194 33.99 -11.68 3.67
N ARG A 195 34.77 -12.76 3.60
CA ARG A 195 34.70 -13.75 2.51
C ARG A 195 33.36 -14.49 2.50
N LEU A 196 32.86 -14.94 3.65
CA LEU A 196 31.57 -15.63 3.74
C LEU A 196 30.40 -14.73 3.34
N ASP A 197 30.42 -13.46 3.76
CA ASP A 197 29.36 -12.51 3.41
C ASP A 197 29.41 -12.12 1.93
N ALA A 198 30.61 -11.98 1.35
CA ALA A 198 30.78 -11.83 -0.09
C ALA A 198 30.29 -13.07 -0.87
N LEU A 199 30.53 -14.27 -0.36
CA LEU A 199 30.11 -15.52 -1.00
C LEU A 199 28.58 -15.68 -0.98
N LYS A 200 27.92 -15.34 0.14
CA LYS A 200 26.46 -15.31 0.24
C LYS A 200 25.84 -14.27 -0.68
N SER A 201 26.45 -13.09 -0.78
CA SER A 201 26.00 -12.04 -1.70
C SER A 201 26.18 -12.45 -3.16
N ALA A 202 27.29 -13.11 -3.51
CA ALA A 202 27.53 -13.65 -4.84
C ALA A 202 26.55 -14.79 -5.19
N GLU A 203 26.24 -15.67 -4.23
CA GLU A 203 25.24 -16.73 -4.41
C GLU A 203 23.83 -16.16 -4.59
N ARG A 204 23.46 -15.13 -3.80
CA ARG A 204 22.21 -14.40 -3.98
C ARG A 204 22.15 -13.74 -5.35
N LEU A 205 23.23 -13.08 -5.80
CA LEU A 205 23.30 -12.47 -7.12
C LEU A 205 23.15 -13.51 -8.23
N ARG A 206 23.81 -14.66 -8.10
CA ARG A 206 23.68 -15.78 -9.04
C ARG A 206 22.25 -16.33 -9.09
N GLN A 207 21.59 -16.43 -7.94
CA GLN A 207 20.18 -16.84 -7.87
C GLN A 207 19.27 -15.80 -8.53
N THR A 208 19.53 -14.49 -8.33
CA THR A 208 18.77 -13.43 -9.01
C THR A 208 19.04 -13.40 -10.51
N GLU A 209 20.28 -13.64 -10.96
CA GLU A 209 20.60 -13.78 -12.39
C GLU A 209 19.91 -14.99 -13.00
N LEU A 210 19.92 -16.14 -12.32
CA LEU A 210 19.22 -17.34 -12.78
C LEU A 210 17.70 -17.12 -12.86
N ALA A 211 17.14 -16.37 -11.92
CA ALA A 211 15.72 -16.01 -11.90
C ALA A 211 15.36 -14.94 -12.94
N ALA A 212 16.27 -14.00 -13.21
CA ALA A 212 16.11 -12.97 -14.24
C ALA A 212 16.36 -13.51 -15.66
N LYS A 213 17.00 -14.67 -15.78
CA LYS A 213 17.22 -15.37 -17.05
C LYS A 213 15.92 -16.07 -17.50
N VAL A 214 14.92 -15.27 -17.83
CA VAL A 214 13.82 -15.69 -18.70
C VAL A 214 14.40 -15.88 -20.11
N ASN A 215 13.99 -16.92 -20.83
CA ASN A 215 14.42 -17.12 -22.21
C ASN A 215 14.01 -15.89 -23.01
N GLU A 216 14.96 -15.27 -23.72
CA GLU A 216 14.73 -14.17 -24.68
C GLU A 216 13.55 -14.47 -25.63
N PHE A 217 13.36 -15.76 -25.95
CA PHE A 217 12.23 -16.27 -26.73
C PHE A 217 10.85 -16.13 -26.05
N ASP A 218 10.75 -16.30 -24.73
CA ASP A 218 9.49 -16.20 -23.99
C ASP A 218 9.04 -14.73 -23.87
N GLU A 219 10.00 -13.80 -23.79
CA GLU A 219 9.75 -12.36 -23.79
C GLU A 219 9.27 -11.89 -25.18
N GLU A 220 9.92 -12.36 -26.25
CA GLU A 220 9.47 -12.15 -27.63
C GLU A 220 8.08 -12.76 -27.90
N LEU A 221 7.74 -13.91 -27.32
CA LEU A 221 6.42 -14.52 -27.44
C LEU A 221 5.34 -13.72 -26.71
N SER A 222 5.63 -13.22 -25.51
CA SER A 222 4.75 -12.33 -24.76
C SER A 222 4.44 -11.07 -25.56
N ASP A 223 5.45 -10.45 -26.15
CA ASP A 223 5.31 -9.26 -27.00
C ASP A 223 4.54 -9.56 -28.30
N PHE A 224 4.77 -10.72 -28.91
CA PHE A 224 4.05 -11.13 -30.12
C PHE A 224 2.56 -11.38 -29.87
N VAL A 225 2.22 -11.95 -28.70
CA VAL A 225 0.84 -12.25 -28.29
C VAL A 225 0.11 -10.99 -27.82
N THR A 226 0.76 -10.13 -27.03
CA THR A 226 0.18 -8.85 -26.56
C THR A 226 -0.05 -7.87 -27.70
N GLN A 227 0.84 -7.82 -28.70
CA GLN A 227 0.64 -7.02 -29.92
C GLN A 227 -0.48 -7.56 -30.84
N ARG A 228 -1.20 -8.63 -30.45
CA ARG A 228 -2.30 -9.26 -31.21
C ARG A 228 -1.96 -9.55 -32.67
N LYS A 229 -0.68 -9.80 -32.98
CA LYS A 229 -0.22 -10.15 -34.33
C LYS A 229 -0.63 -11.58 -34.73
N LEU A 230 -1.03 -12.40 -33.76
CA LEU A 230 -1.61 -13.71 -34.00
C LEU A 230 -3.03 -13.57 -34.57
N ARG A 231 -3.19 -13.94 -35.85
CA ARG A 231 -4.52 -14.02 -36.48
C ARG A 231 -5.39 -14.99 -35.68
N LYS A 232 -6.56 -14.54 -35.21
CA LYS A 232 -7.59 -15.35 -34.54
C LYS A 232 -8.29 -16.30 -35.52
N THR A 233 -7.55 -17.03 -36.35
CA THR A 233 -8.08 -18.20 -37.01
C THR A 233 -8.12 -19.27 -35.93
N GLY A 234 -9.32 -19.55 -35.39
CA GLY A 234 -9.54 -20.79 -34.65
C GLY A 234 -8.89 -21.91 -35.46
N GLY A 235 -8.03 -22.70 -34.83
CA GLY A 235 -7.02 -23.51 -35.50
C GLY A 235 -7.60 -24.59 -36.43
N THR A 236 -6.87 -25.69 -36.56
CA THR A 236 -7.25 -26.82 -37.44
C THR A 236 -8.69 -27.30 -37.25
N GLN A 237 -9.22 -27.24 -36.01
CA GLN A 237 -10.62 -27.60 -35.70
C GLN A 237 -11.66 -26.72 -36.41
N GLU A 238 -11.47 -25.40 -36.54
CA GLU A 238 -12.45 -24.54 -37.21
C GLU A 238 -12.37 -24.69 -38.74
N LEU A 239 -11.18 -24.99 -39.26
CA LEU A 239 -10.99 -25.34 -40.67
C LEU A 239 -11.71 -26.66 -41.00
N GLU A 240 -11.58 -27.67 -40.12
CA GLU A 240 -12.23 -28.97 -40.27
C GLU A 240 -13.75 -28.86 -40.13
N ARG A 241 -14.24 -28.04 -39.19
CA ARG A 241 -15.67 -27.70 -39.06
C ARG A 241 -16.23 -27.10 -40.35
N ARG A 242 -15.54 -26.12 -40.93
CA ARG A 242 -15.93 -25.50 -42.21
C ARG A 242 -15.85 -26.46 -43.39
N ARG A 243 -14.88 -27.38 -43.40
CA ARG A 243 -14.79 -28.41 -44.43
C ARG A 243 -15.97 -29.37 -44.34
N ALA A 244 -16.29 -29.86 -43.15
CA ALA A 244 -17.43 -30.75 -42.91
C ALA A 244 -18.76 -30.08 -43.29
N GLU A 245 -18.95 -28.79 -42.95
CA GLU A 245 -20.14 -28.04 -43.36
C GLU A 245 -20.28 -27.96 -44.89
N LYS A 246 -19.18 -27.68 -45.60
CA LYS A 246 -19.18 -27.68 -47.07
C LYS A 246 -19.42 -29.05 -47.68
N GLU A 247 -18.87 -30.11 -47.10
CA GLU A 247 -19.11 -31.49 -47.55
C GLU A 247 -20.58 -31.88 -47.42
N VAL A 248 -21.24 -31.47 -46.32
CA VAL A 248 -22.67 -31.67 -46.11
C VAL A 248 -23.50 -30.86 -47.11
N GLU A 249 -23.12 -29.61 -47.38
CA GLU A 249 -23.80 -28.76 -48.38
C GLU A 249 -23.73 -29.40 -49.78
N VAL A 250 -22.53 -29.81 -50.21
CA VAL A 250 -22.30 -30.46 -51.50
C VAL A 250 -23.07 -31.78 -51.60
N MET A 251 -23.12 -32.56 -50.52
CA MET A 251 -23.90 -33.80 -50.49
C MET A 251 -25.41 -33.53 -50.67
N LYS A 252 -25.95 -32.50 -50.03
CA LYS A 252 -27.36 -32.10 -50.21
C LYS A 252 -27.65 -31.64 -51.63
N GLU A 253 -26.78 -30.82 -52.22
CA GLU A 253 -26.93 -30.37 -53.61
C GLU A 253 -26.89 -31.55 -54.59
N MET A 254 -25.98 -32.50 -54.38
CA MET A 254 -25.87 -33.70 -55.21
C MET A 254 -27.14 -34.55 -55.12
N LEU A 255 -27.67 -34.80 -53.92
CA LEU A 255 -28.92 -35.54 -53.73
C LEU A 255 -30.10 -34.88 -54.44
N LYS A 256 -30.24 -33.55 -54.28
CA LYS A 256 -31.29 -32.78 -54.97
C LYS A 256 -31.16 -32.90 -56.49
N SER A 257 -29.95 -32.81 -57.03
CA SER A 257 -29.72 -32.95 -58.47
C SER A 257 -30.08 -34.36 -58.99
N VAL A 258 -29.84 -35.40 -58.19
CA VAL A 258 -30.19 -36.79 -58.53
C VAL A 258 -31.70 -36.99 -58.50
N GLU A 259 -32.40 -36.44 -57.50
CA GLU A 259 -33.86 -36.47 -57.42
C GLU A 259 -34.50 -35.76 -58.62
N GLU A 260 -34.00 -34.58 -59.00
CA GLU A 260 -34.45 -33.85 -60.18
C GLU A 260 -34.23 -34.66 -61.48
N ALA A 261 -33.07 -35.31 -61.62
CA ALA A 261 -32.79 -36.18 -62.76
C ALA A 261 -33.69 -37.43 -62.80
N GLU A 262 -34.02 -38.02 -61.65
CA GLU A 262 -34.92 -39.17 -61.56
C GLU A 262 -36.37 -38.76 -61.91
N GLN A 263 -36.83 -37.62 -61.41
CA GLN A 263 -38.14 -37.06 -61.77
C GLN A 263 -38.22 -36.76 -63.27
N ALA A 264 -37.17 -36.19 -63.87
CA ALA A 264 -37.10 -35.97 -65.31
C ALA A 264 -37.13 -37.28 -66.11
N ARG A 265 -36.45 -38.34 -65.64
CA ARG A 265 -36.51 -39.68 -66.24
C ARG A 265 -37.91 -40.30 -66.13
N ARG A 266 -38.56 -40.21 -64.97
CA ARG A 266 -39.93 -40.68 -64.75
C ARG A 266 -40.93 -39.92 -65.63
N ALA A 267 -40.79 -38.61 -65.76
CA ALA A 267 -41.60 -37.77 -66.64
C ALA A 267 -41.41 -38.15 -68.13
N LYS A 268 -40.17 -38.35 -68.59
CA LYS A 268 -39.89 -38.83 -69.95
C LYS A 268 -40.47 -40.21 -70.21
N LEU A 269 -40.40 -41.13 -69.25
CA LEU A 269 -41.00 -42.46 -69.38
C LEU A 269 -42.54 -42.40 -69.45
N ALA A 270 -43.16 -41.52 -68.66
CA ALA A 270 -44.60 -41.25 -68.71
C ALA A 270 -45.02 -40.64 -70.05
N GLN A 271 -44.25 -39.69 -70.59
CA GLN A 271 -44.50 -39.12 -71.92
C GLN A 271 -44.34 -40.16 -73.04
N ARG A 272 -43.33 -41.05 -72.97
CA ARG A 272 -43.17 -42.16 -73.93
C ARG A 272 -44.34 -43.13 -73.87
N LYS A 273 -44.85 -43.47 -72.68
CA LYS A 273 -46.05 -44.30 -72.51
C LYS A 273 -47.31 -43.60 -73.04
N ALA A 274 -47.45 -42.29 -72.85
CA ALA A 274 -48.58 -41.51 -73.38
C ALA A 274 -48.53 -41.37 -74.92
N GLY A 275 -47.34 -41.27 -75.51
CA GLY A 275 -47.14 -41.27 -76.96
C GLY A 275 -47.44 -42.64 -77.60
N ALA A 276 -47.01 -43.73 -76.96
CA ALA A 276 -47.29 -45.10 -77.42
C ALA A 276 -48.79 -45.45 -77.37
N LYS A 277 -49.57 -44.85 -76.44
CA LYS A 277 -51.03 -45.05 -76.36
C LYS A 277 -51.83 -44.23 -77.39
N LYS A 278 -51.21 -43.27 -78.09
CA LYS A 278 -51.82 -42.47 -79.17
C LYS A 278 -51.47 -42.95 -80.59
N GLN A 279 -50.60 -43.95 -80.75
CA GLN A 279 -50.20 -44.50 -82.06
C GLN A 279 -50.87 -45.84 -82.45
N HIS A 280 -51.86 -46.30 -81.70
CA HIS A 280 -52.84 -47.27 -82.21
C HIS A 280 -54.29 -46.81 -81.99
N PRO A 281 -54.78 -45.89 -82.84
CA PRO A 281 -56.17 -45.83 -83.25
C PRO A 281 -56.34 -46.49 -84.63
N GLY A 282 -57.21 -47.50 -84.69
CA GLY A 282 -57.96 -47.85 -85.91
C GLY A 282 -57.20 -48.51 -87.06
N THR A 283 -57.43 -49.82 -87.20
CA THR A 283 -58.41 -50.27 -88.21
C THR A 283 -59.31 -51.33 -87.58
#